data_AF-H9UHD9-F1
#
_entry.id   AF-H9UHD9-F1
#
_cell.length_a   1.000
_cell.length_b   1.000
_cell.length_c   1.000
_cell.angle_alpha   90.00
_cell.angle_beta   90.00
_cell.angle_gamma   90.00
#
_symmetry.space_group_name_H-M   'P 1'
#
loop_
_entity.id
_entity.type
_entity.pdbx_description
1 polymer ?
#
loop_
_entity_poly.entity_id
_entity_poly.type
_entity_poly.pdbx_seq_one_letter_code
_entity_poly.pdbx_strand_id
1 'polypeptide(L)'
;MNLDLLCIADTSGRFLKTNQAWSEVLGYSSQQLEQQIFLDFVHPEDLPATREALRQLEAGQEVLNFTNRYRSADGGYRYIEWRSRPHGTRIYAAARDITRHVERDWDASDRWKFQHTAAGVAADFAAVQTPEALEAAFSLALQQVGESVAVDACYVLKSSSPGIFTETQSWHRDGSTKRHPAPLTGTAGELSWLLDRLGSTGIVQISDLEQLPPAASGEYRWWQSRGVRSSLILPLRTPESGLFGMLMFEHSRVSQTWSEEQLSMLQMLAGIMSATCDRLAARTQLQQSEQRIQTILNSMDDLVFVLDDNLVFRKIHISSAAQLVMAPEDFLDQPFAGIDFPGLPAQPCCRRCDNAWNRGRVSRPGMNSF
;
A
#
# COMPACT_ATOMS: atom_id res chain seq x y z
N MET A 1 30.93 23.37 19.38
CA MET A 1 32.09 23.37 18.47
C MET A 1 32.51 21.92 18.33
N ASN A 2 32.29 21.30 17.17
CA ASN A 2 32.77 19.93 16.94
C ASN A 2 34.26 20.07 16.59
N LEU A 3 35.16 19.57 17.44
CA LEU A 3 36.58 19.57 17.12
C LEU A 3 36.79 18.60 15.96
N ASP A 4 37.37 19.08 14.86
CA ASP A 4 37.80 18.18 13.79
C ASP A 4 38.90 17.24 14.37
N LEU A 5 38.83 15.95 14.01
CA LEU A 5 39.84 14.96 14.34
C LEU A 5 41.12 15.31 13.58
N LEU A 6 42.19 15.64 14.29
CA LEU A 6 43.46 16.03 13.67
C LEU A 6 44.49 14.95 13.94
N CYS A 7 45.19 14.50 12.91
CA CYS A 7 46.29 13.58 13.07
C CYS A 7 47.43 13.81 12.07
N ILE A 8 48.61 13.36 12.48
CA ILE A 8 49.76 13.18 11.61
C ILE A 8 49.99 11.68 11.52
N ALA A 9 50.14 11.15 10.31
CA ALA A 9 50.48 9.76 10.07
C ALA A 9 51.75 9.66 9.21
N ASP A 10 52.37 8.49 9.16
CA ASP A 10 53.40 8.17 8.16
C ASP A 10 52.80 7.41 6.97
N THR A 11 53.57 7.29 5.89
CA THR A 11 53.16 6.50 4.71
C THR A 11 53.07 5.00 4.99
N SER A 12 53.65 4.51 6.09
CA SER A 12 53.51 3.12 6.53
C SER A 12 52.18 2.84 7.24
N GLY A 13 51.30 3.84 7.34
CA GLY A 13 49.97 3.69 7.89
C GLY A 13 49.89 3.83 9.40
N ARG A 14 50.89 4.41 10.08
CA ARG A 14 50.88 4.59 11.54
C ARG A 14 50.48 6.01 11.92
N PHE A 15 49.64 6.14 12.94
CA PHE A 15 49.43 7.45 13.57
C PHE A 15 50.71 7.85 14.32
N LEU A 16 51.27 9.01 13.97
CA LEU A 16 52.40 9.63 14.68
C LEU A 16 51.92 10.56 15.78
N LYS A 17 50.76 11.21 15.57
CA LYS A 17 50.16 12.12 16.54
C LYS A 17 48.67 12.24 16.32
N THR A 18 47.90 12.27 17.40
CA THR A 18 46.45 12.52 17.38
C THR A 18 46.06 13.64 18.37
N ASN A 19 44.98 14.37 18.11
CA ASN A 19 44.37 15.26 19.10
C ASN A 19 43.35 14.52 19.99
N GLN A 20 42.91 15.16 21.07
CA GLN A 20 41.97 14.60 22.04
C GLN A 20 40.63 14.14 21.41
N ALA A 21 40.19 14.78 20.31
CA ALA A 21 38.95 14.42 19.62
C ALA A 21 38.92 12.95 19.15
N TRP A 22 40.07 12.36 18.84
CA TRP A 22 40.17 10.94 18.52
C TRP A 22 39.76 10.04 19.67
N SER A 23 40.19 10.37 20.89
CA SER A 23 39.83 9.61 22.09
C SER A 23 38.37 9.77 22.46
N GLU A 24 37.78 10.95 22.23
CA GLU A 24 36.36 11.19 22.47
C GLU A 24 35.46 10.44 21.47
N VAL A 25 35.87 10.34 20.20
CA VAL A 25 35.09 9.72 19.12
C VAL A 25 35.22 8.19 19.10
N LEU A 26 36.46 7.67 19.19
CA LEU A 26 36.71 6.24 19.06
C LEU A 26 36.84 5.51 20.41
N GLY A 27 37.05 6.23 21.51
CA GLY A 27 37.20 5.62 22.84
C GLY A 27 38.58 5.01 23.14
N TYR A 28 39.55 5.11 22.22
CA TYR A 28 40.94 4.71 22.47
C TYR A 28 41.77 5.90 22.97
N SER A 29 42.76 5.66 23.83
CA SER A 29 43.70 6.71 24.19
C SER A 29 44.60 7.08 23.01
N SER A 30 45.07 8.34 22.94
CA SER A 30 46.03 8.78 21.91
C SER A 30 47.27 7.88 21.84
N GLN A 31 47.76 7.39 23.00
CA GLN A 31 48.90 6.48 23.05
C GLN A 31 48.61 5.12 22.40
N GLN A 32 47.39 4.59 22.54
CA GLN A 32 46.99 3.35 21.88
C GLN A 32 46.89 3.53 20.36
N LEU A 33 46.32 4.66 19.92
CA LEU A 33 46.21 4.99 18.50
C LEU A 33 47.58 5.18 17.85
N GLU A 34 48.50 5.87 18.53
CA GLU A 34 49.85 6.16 18.05
C GLU A 34 50.79 4.94 18.02
N GLN A 35 50.41 3.83 18.65
CA GLN A 35 51.17 2.58 18.64
C GLN A 35 50.71 1.58 17.57
N GLN A 36 49.55 1.81 16.95
CA GLN A 36 48.94 0.88 15.99
C GLN A 36 48.92 1.44 14.57
N ILE A 37 48.66 0.55 13.61
CA ILE A 37 48.46 0.91 12.21
C ILE A 37 47.00 1.34 12.09
N PHE A 38 46.72 2.49 11.48
CA PHE A 38 45.35 2.99 11.40
C PHE A 38 44.43 2.04 10.62
N LEU A 39 44.99 1.24 9.69
CA LEU A 39 44.29 0.20 8.94
C LEU A 39 43.69 -0.89 9.85
N ASP A 40 44.24 -1.12 11.04
CA ASP A 40 43.73 -2.13 11.99
C ASP A 40 42.38 -1.71 12.61
N PHE A 41 42.03 -0.41 12.53
CA PHE A 41 40.75 0.12 12.95
C PHE A 41 39.75 0.21 11.81
N VAL A 42 40.16 0.08 10.55
CA VAL A 42 39.29 0.26 9.39
C VAL A 42 38.37 -0.96 9.23
N HIS A 43 37.10 -0.72 8.88
CA HIS A 43 36.16 -1.80 8.57
C HIS A 43 36.68 -2.68 7.42
N PRO A 44 36.56 -4.03 7.50
CA PRO A 44 37.13 -4.94 6.50
C PRO A 44 36.76 -4.62 5.05
N GLU A 45 35.50 -4.23 4.80
CA GLU A 45 35.02 -3.84 3.47
C GLU A 45 35.63 -2.53 2.95
N ASP A 46 36.10 -1.66 3.84
CA ASP A 46 36.65 -0.35 3.48
C ASP A 46 38.19 -0.41 3.31
N LEU A 47 38.83 -1.55 3.64
CA LEU A 47 40.27 -1.75 3.50
C LEU A 47 40.78 -1.55 2.06
N PRO A 48 40.14 -2.09 1.01
CA PRO A 48 40.62 -1.91 -0.36
C PRO A 48 40.65 -0.43 -0.76
N ALA A 49 39.56 0.31 -0.48
CA ALA A 49 39.46 1.72 -0.79
C ALA A 49 40.44 2.57 0.03
N THR A 50 40.63 2.24 1.31
CA THR A 50 41.58 2.95 2.19
C THR A 50 43.03 2.75 1.75
N ARG A 51 43.39 1.55 1.27
CA ARG A 51 44.73 1.29 0.73
C ARG A 51 45.02 2.08 -0.55
N GLU A 52 44.03 2.21 -1.44
CA GLU A 52 44.20 3.04 -2.64
C GLU A 52 44.35 4.53 -2.28
N ALA A 53 43.57 5.03 -1.32
CA ALA A 53 43.74 6.38 -0.80
C ALA A 53 45.14 6.61 -0.21
N LEU A 54 45.68 5.63 0.54
CA LEU A 54 47.05 5.70 1.05
C LEU A 54 48.08 5.74 -0.08
N ARG A 55 47.90 4.92 -1.13
CA ARG A 55 48.78 4.91 -2.30
C ARG A 55 48.80 6.24 -3.06
N GLN A 56 47.66 6.93 -3.12
CA GLN A 56 47.57 8.29 -3.69
C GLN A 56 48.38 9.29 -2.85
N LEU A 57 48.26 9.22 -1.51
CA LEU A 57 49.04 10.06 -0.60
C LEU A 57 50.55 9.79 -0.72
N GLU A 58 50.96 8.53 -0.86
CA GLU A 58 52.35 8.14 -1.13
C GLU A 58 52.88 8.71 -2.46
N ALA A 59 52.02 8.77 -3.47
CA ALA A 59 52.34 9.38 -4.76
C ALA A 59 52.36 10.92 -4.72
N GLY A 60 52.19 11.55 -3.55
CA GLY A 60 52.18 13.00 -3.38
C GLY A 60 50.87 13.67 -3.75
N GLN A 61 49.79 12.91 -3.95
CA GLN A 61 48.46 13.44 -4.28
C GLN A 61 47.68 13.74 -2.99
N GLU A 62 46.89 14.81 -3.00
CA GLU A 62 45.95 15.10 -1.90
C GLU A 62 44.71 14.20 -2.01
N VAL A 63 44.20 13.75 -0.87
CA VAL A 63 42.94 13.00 -0.79
C VAL A 63 41.91 13.83 -0.05
N LEU A 64 40.83 14.20 -0.74
CA LEU A 64 39.77 15.05 -0.21
C LEU A 64 38.45 14.27 -0.17
N ASN A 65 37.66 14.48 0.89
CA ASN A 65 36.32 13.91 1.10
C ASN A 65 36.30 12.38 1.03
N PHE A 66 37.38 11.72 1.44
CA PHE A 66 37.41 10.26 1.53
C PHE A 66 36.69 9.82 2.79
N THR A 67 35.79 8.85 2.71
CA THR A 67 35.04 8.37 3.87
C THR A 67 35.32 6.89 4.07
N ASN A 68 35.55 6.49 5.31
CA ASN A 68 35.63 5.09 5.71
C ASN A 68 35.16 4.90 7.16
N ARG A 69 34.87 3.66 7.52
CA ARG A 69 34.44 3.28 8.87
C ARG A 69 35.63 2.90 9.74
N TYR A 70 35.72 3.50 10.92
CA TYR A 70 36.67 3.16 11.98
C TYR A 70 35.96 2.46 13.14
N ARG A 71 36.50 1.34 13.60
CA ARG A 71 36.00 0.59 14.75
C ARG A 71 36.29 1.36 16.03
N SER A 72 35.27 1.68 16.81
CA SER A 72 35.42 2.25 18.16
C SER A 72 35.66 1.17 19.22
N ALA A 73 36.14 1.58 20.39
CA ALA A 73 36.47 0.68 21.51
C ALA A 73 35.24 -0.04 22.09
N ASP A 74 34.04 0.49 21.86
CA ASP A 74 32.75 -0.13 22.19
C ASP A 74 32.34 -1.24 21.20
N GLY A 75 33.13 -1.49 20.15
CA GLY A 75 32.88 -2.48 19.11
C GLY A 75 32.02 -1.98 17.95
N GLY A 76 31.49 -0.76 18.02
CA GLY A 76 30.78 -0.11 16.93
C GLY A 76 31.71 0.43 15.84
N TYR A 77 31.12 1.01 14.80
CA TYR A 77 31.85 1.69 13.73
C TYR A 77 31.42 3.16 13.64
N ARG A 78 32.40 4.04 13.41
CA ARG A 78 32.21 5.48 13.18
C ARG A 78 32.59 5.81 11.75
N TYR A 79 31.74 6.58 11.06
CA TYR A 79 32.04 7.11 9.73
C TYR A 79 32.93 8.33 9.85
N ILE A 80 34.16 8.21 9.37
CA ILE A 80 35.15 9.28 9.40
C ILE A 80 35.35 9.79 7.97
N GLU A 81 35.05 11.08 7.77
CA GLU A 81 35.35 11.81 6.54
C GLU A 81 36.73 12.47 6.66
N TRP A 82 37.57 12.33 5.63
CA TRP A 82 38.98 12.70 5.64
C TRP A 82 39.32 13.78 4.62
N ARG A 83 40.23 14.66 5.02
CA ARG A 83 41.02 15.53 4.15
C ARG A 83 42.49 15.38 4.51
N SER A 84 43.25 14.78 3.63
CA SER A 84 44.63 14.36 3.87
C SER A 84 45.57 14.95 2.82
N ARG A 85 46.69 15.50 3.28
CA ARG A 85 47.75 16.07 2.44
C ARG A 85 49.10 15.45 2.78
N PRO A 86 49.85 14.95 1.80
CA PRO A 86 51.20 14.45 2.02
C PRO A 86 52.22 15.60 2.10
N HIS A 87 53.24 15.43 2.92
CA HIS A 87 54.40 16.33 3.00
C HIS A 87 55.65 15.52 3.38
N GLY A 88 56.47 15.23 2.37
CA GLY A 88 57.60 14.30 2.52
C GLY A 88 57.10 12.90 2.87
N THR A 89 57.61 12.33 3.97
CA THR A 89 57.20 10.99 4.47
C THR A 89 56.01 11.02 5.43
N ARG A 90 55.37 12.19 5.61
CA ARG A 90 54.27 12.38 6.56
C ARG A 90 52.99 12.76 5.85
N ILE A 91 51.88 12.39 6.46
CA ILE A 91 50.52 12.71 6.03
C ILE A 91 49.90 13.57 7.12
N TYR A 92 49.46 14.76 6.74
CA TYR A 92 48.70 15.66 7.61
C TYR A 92 47.23 15.51 7.26
N ALA A 93 46.42 15.13 8.24
CA ALA A 93 45.01 14.86 8.02
C ALA A 93 44.12 15.60 9.03
N ALA A 94 43.04 16.16 8.50
CA ALA A 94 41.89 16.62 9.26
C ALA A 94 40.71 15.74 8.88
N ALA A 95 39.96 15.32 9.88
CA ALA A 95 38.86 14.40 9.73
C ALA A 95 37.65 14.81 10.56
N ARG A 96 36.47 14.33 10.18
CA ARG A 96 35.23 14.60 10.89
C ARG A 96 34.44 13.32 11.07
N ASP A 97 33.90 13.14 12.27
CA ASP A 97 32.89 12.12 12.53
C ASP A 97 31.56 12.56 11.89
N ILE A 98 31.16 11.85 10.85
CA ILE A 98 29.89 12.04 10.14
C ILE A 98 28.89 10.91 10.44
N THR A 99 29.15 10.06 11.44
CA THR A 99 28.30 8.91 11.79
C THR A 99 26.84 9.33 11.94
N ARG A 100 26.56 10.38 12.73
CA ARG A 100 25.19 10.89 12.91
C ARG A 100 24.56 11.44 11.63
N HIS A 101 25.35 11.93 10.69
CA HIS A 101 24.83 12.44 9.42
C HIS A 101 24.45 11.27 8.51
N VAL A 102 25.34 10.27 8.40
CA VAL A 102 25.09 9.04 7.64
C VAL A 102 23.89 8.28 8.22
N GLU A 103 23.81 8.14 9.56
CA GLU A 103 22.66 7.54 10.24
C GLU A 103 21.36 8.30 9.95
N ARG A 104 21.35 9.64 10.05
CA ARG A 104 20.16 10.45 9.72
C ARG A 104 19.76 10.35 8.27
N ASP A 105 20.71 10.34 7.35
CA ASP A 105 20.44 10.27 5.92
C ASP A 105 19.92 8.89 5.53
N TRP A 106 20.41 7.83 6.18
CA TRP A 106 19.85 6.48 6.05
C TRP A 106 18.45 6.37 6.63
N ASP A 107 18.22 6.85 7.85
CA ASP A 107 16.88 6.88 8.45
C ASP A 107 15.89 7.68 7.59
N ALA A 108 16.35 8.81 7.04
CA ALA A 108 15.55 9.63 6.12
C ALA A 108 15.31 8.93 4.78
N SER A 109 16.30 8.21 4.24
CA SER A 109 16.17 7.45 3.01
C SER A 109 15.19 6.29 3.16
N ASP A 110 15.25 5.56 4.26
CA ASP A 110 14.34 4.46 4.54
C ASP A 110 12.92 4.98 4.81
N ARG A 111 12.77 6.07 5.56
CA ARG A 111 11.47 6.74 5.70
C ARG A 111 10.92 7.26 4.38
N TRP A 112 11.78 7.83 3.51
CA TRP A 112 11.37 8.30 2.19
C TRP A 112 10.88 7.16 1.30
N LYS A 113 11.61 6.03 1.25
CA LYS A 113 11.16 4.82 0.52
C LYS A 113 9.79 4.38 1.02
N PHE A 114 9.60 4.37 2.34
CA PHE A 114 8.36 3.96 2.97
C PHE A 114 7.17 4.86 2.59
N GLN A 115 7.34 6.18 2.72
CA GLN A 115 6.33 7.16 2.34
C GLN A 115 6.02 7.16 0.84
N HIS A 116 7.05 6.99 0.01
CA HIS A 116 6.92 6.93 -1.43
C HIS A 116 6.13 5.68 -1.87
N THR A 117 6.45 4.52 -1.30
CA THR A 117 5.68 3.28 -1.52
C THR A 117 4.22 3.46 -1.12
N ALA A 118 3.96 4.03 0.06
CA ALA A 118 2.60 4.25 0.53
C ALA A 118 1.78 5.13 -0.43
N ALA A 119 2.38 6.26 -0.86
CA ALA A 119 1.75 7.21 -1.76
C ALA A 119 1.50 6.61 -3.16
N GLY A 120 2.45 5.84 -3.68
CA GLY A 120 2.33 5.13 -4.96
C GLY A 120 1.16 4.14 -4.96
N VAL A 121 1.13 3.24 -3.97
CA VAL A 121 0.05 2.26 -3.81
C VAL A 121 -1.31 2.96 -3.65
N ALA A 122 -1.38 4.04 -2.86
CA ALA A 122 -2.60 4.80 -2.69
C ALA A 122 -3.10 5.39 -4.02
N ALA A 123 -2.21 5.99 -4.82
CA ALA A 123 -2.54 6.55 -6.12
C ALA A 123 -3.02 5.48 -7.12
N ASP A 124 -2.34 4.33 -7.16
CA ASP A 124 -2.69 3.21 -8.03
C ASP A 124 -4.10 2.70 -7.70
N PHE A 125 -4.41 2.49 -6.42
CA PHE A 125 -5.73 2.04 -5.98
C PHE A 125 -6.84 3.09 -6.20
N ALA A 126 -6.52 4.38 -6.09
CA ALA A 126 -7.47 5.44 -6.40
C ALA A 126 -7.90 5.41 -7.88
N ALA A 127 -6.99 5.06 -8.79
CA ALA A 127 -7.24 5.00 -10.23
C ALA A 127 -8.02 3.76 -10.69
N VAL A 128 -8.18 2.73 -9.85
CA VAL A 128 -8.85 1.47 -10.24
C VAL A 128 -10.35 1.68 -10.51
N GLN A 129 -10.79 1.30 -11.72
CA GLN A 129 -12.19 1.41 -12.17
C GLN A 129 -12.87 0.05 -12.45
N THR A 130 -12.10 -1.03 -12.63
CA THR A 130 -12.63 -2.34 -13.00
C THR A 130 -12.05 -3.46 -12.12
N PRO A 131 -12.71 -4.63 -12.03
CA PRO A 131 -12.19 -5.79 -11.31
C PRO A 131 -10.83 -6.28 -11.83
N GLU A 132 -10.59 -6.23 -13.14
CA GLU A 132 -9.34 -6.68 -13.75
C GLU A 132 -8.18 -5.74 -13.36
N ALA A 133 -8.43 -4.42 -13.37
CA ALA A 133 -7.47 -3.43 -12.90
C ALA A 133 -7.20 -3.56 -11.39
N LEU A 134 -8.17 -4.03 -10.60
CA LEU A 134 -7.99 -4.29 -9.18
C LEU A 134 -6.97 -5.39 -8.93
N GLU A 135 -7.05 -6.50 -9.66
CA GLU A 135 -6.12 -7.62 -9.52
C GLU A 135 -4.68 -7.20 -9.88
N ALA A 136 -4.52 -6.40 -10.94
CA ALA A 136 -3.24 -5.82 -11.32
C ALA A 136 -2.70 -4.89 -10.21
N ALA A 137 -3.54 -4.02 -9.66
CA ALA A 137 -3.17 -3.11 -8.58
C ALA A 137 -2.73 -3.85 -7.30
N PHE A 138 -3.43 -4.93 -6.92
CA PHE A 138 -2.98 -5.79 -5.81
C PHE A 138 -1.61 -6.41 -6.07
N SER A 139 -1.39 -6.94 -7.27
CA SER A 139 -0.12 -7.59 -7.61
C SER A 139 1.06 -6.61 -7.53
N LEU A 140 0.89 -5.40 -8.07
CA LEU A 140 1.92 -4.36 -8.02
C LEU A 140 2.15 -3.86 -6.58
N ALA A 141 1.08 -3.64 -5.82
CA ALA A 141 1.20 -3.17 -4.45
C ALA A 141 1.87 -4.19 -3.53
N LEU A 142 1.56 -5.48 -3.67
CA LEU A 142 2.24 -6.53 -2.90
C LEU A 142 3.74 -6.54 -3.20
N GLN A 143 4.14 -6.39 -4.47
CA GLN A 143 5.55 -6.28 -4.83
C GLN A 143 6.21 -5.06 -4.16
N GLN A 144 5.67 -3.86 -4.38
CA GLN A 144 6.27 -2.62 -3.89
C GLN A 144 6.35 -2.60 -2.35
N VAL A 145 5.28 -3.01 -1.67
CA VAL A 145 5.24 -3.05 -0.21
C VAL A 145 6.17 -4.14 0.30
N GLY A 146 6.12 -5.33 -0.30
CA GLY A 146 6.96 -6.47 0.11
C GLY A 146 8.46 -6.18 0.04
N GLU A 147 8.89 -5.49 -1.02
CA GLU A 147 10.26 -5.00 -1.18
C GLU A 147 10.60 -3.93 -0.11
N SER A 148 9.68 -2.96 0.10
CA SER A 148 9.88 -1.84 1.04
C SER A 148 9.96 -2.27 2.51
N VAL A 149 9.06 -3.16 2.96
CA VAL A 149 9.09 -3.70 4.34
C VAL A 149 10.07 -4.86 4.53
N ALA A 150 10.75 -5.24 3.46
CA ALA A 150 11.74 -6.29 3.43
C ALA A 150 11.28 -7.67 3.94
N VAL A 151 10.05 -8.10 3.61
CA VAL A 151 9.53 -9.44 3.96
C VAL A 151 10.02 -10.53 3.00
N ASP A 152 9.82 -11.79 3.38
CA ASP A 152 10.08 -12.94 2.50
C ASP A 152 8.88 -13.19 1.57
N ALA A 153 7.67 -12.99 2.07
CA ALA A 153 6.43 -13.10 1.28
C ALA A 153 5.34 -12.17 1.82
N CYS A 154 4.48 -11.70 0.92
CA CYS A 154 3.22 -11.06 1.27
C CYS A 154 2.12 -11.46 0.31
N TYR A 155 0.90 -11.61 0.81
CA TYR A 155 -0.22 -12.14 0.03
C TYR A 155 -1.56 -11.74 0.60
N VAL A 156 -2.59 -11.85 -0.22
CA VAL A 156 -3.97 -11.55 0.15
C VAL A 156 -4.77 -12.85 0.20
N LEU A 157 -5.45 -13.07 1.32
CA LEU A 157 -6.49 -14.09 1.45
C LEU A 157 -7.86 -13.40 1.38
N LYS A 158 -8.71 -13.76 0.42
CA LYS A 158 -10.10 -13.26 0.36
C LYS A 158 -11.08 -14.38 0.67
N SER A 159 -12.22 -14.01 1.27
CA SER A 159 -13.32 -14.93 1.51
C SER A 159 -13.91 -15.39 0.17
N SER A 160 -13.69 -16.65 -0.20
CA SER A 160 -14.24 -17.26 -1.41
C SER A 160 -15.65 -17.81 -1.19
N SER A 161 -15.95 -18.20 0.04
CA SER A 161 -17.27 -18.57 0.53
C SER A 161 -17.32 -18.35 2.05
N PRO A 162 -18.50 -18.34 2.70
CA PRO A 162 -18.60 -18.08 4.13
C PRO A 162 -17.67 -18.99 4.95
N GLY A 163 -16.66 -18.38 5.59
CA GLY A 163 -15.68 -19.09 6.41
C GLY A 163 -14.57 -19.82 5.63
N ILE A 164 -14.41 -19.58 4.33
CA ILE A 164 -13.26 -20.08 3.55
C ILE A 164 -12.50 -18.90 2.98
N PHE A 165 -11.21 -18.82 3.31
CA PHE A 165 -10.30 -17.81 2.82
C PHE A 165 -9.32 -18.44 1.84
N THR A 166 -9.22 -17.88 0.64
CA THR A 166 -8.35 -18.37 -0.42
C THR A 166 -7.37 -17.28 -0.85
N GLU A 167 -6.12 -17.65 -1.07
CA GLU A 167 -5.09 -16.79 -1.63
C GLU A 167 -5.51 -16.35 -3.04
N THR A 168 -5.56 -15.04 -3.24
CA THR A 168 -5.92 -14.45 -4.54
C THR A 168 -4.70 -13.86 -5.24
N GLN A 169 -3.80 -13.23 -4.48
CA GLN A 169 -2.55 -12.65 -5.00
C GLN A 169 -1.43 -12.88 -4.00
N SER A 170 -0.21 -13.06 -4.50
CA SER A 170 0.97 -13.28 -3.67
C SER A 170 2.24 -12.73 -4.32
N TRP A 171 3.09 -12.09 -3.54
CA TRP A 171 4.46 -11.75 -3.89
C TRP A 171 5.43 -12.49 -2.97
N HIS A 172 6.56 -12.92 -3.53
CA HIS A 172 7.63 -13.63 -2.83
C HIS A 172 8.94 -13.01 -3.25
N ARG A 173 9.86 -12.80 -2.29
CA ARG A 173 11.19 -12.29 -2.57
C ARG A 173 11.97 -13.23 -3.48
N ASP A 174 12.77 -12.71 -4.39
CA ASP A 174 13.66 -13.52 -5.22
C ASP A 174 14.56 -14.46 -4.40
N GLY A 175 14.63 -15.72 -4.81
CA GLY A 175 15.34 -16.78 -4.07
C GLY A 175 14.59 -17.35 -2.87
N SER A 176 13.46 -16.75 -2.47
CA SER A 176 12.50 -17.43 -1.60
C SER A 176 11.65 -18.37 -2.46
N THR A 177 11.59 -19.64 -2.07
CA THR A 177 10.74 -20.61 -2.77
C THR A 177 9.30 -20.37 -2.31
N LYS A 178 8.36 -20.10 -3.23
CA LYS A 178 6.94 -20.29 -2.93
C LYS A 178 6.76 -21.77 -2.59
N ARG A 179 6.67 -22.09 -1.28
CA ARG A 179 6.73 -23.47 -0.79
C ARG A 179 5.50 -24.31 -1.21
N HIS A 180 4.44 -23.68 -1.72
CA HIS A 180 3.27 -24.35 -2.29
C HIS A 180 2.92 -23.90 -3.71
N PRO A 181 2.72 -24.84 -4.65
CA PRO A 181 2.32 -24.52 -6.03
C PRO A 181 0.84 -24.13 -6.17
N ALA A 182 -0.01 -24.47 -5.19
CA ALA A 182 -1.43 -24.15 -5.18
C ALA A 182 -1.74 -22.92 -4.31
N PRO A 183 -2.81 -22.17 -4.61
CA PRO A 183 -3.28 -21.09 -3.74
C PRO A 183 -3.57 -21.59 -2.33
N LEU A 184 -3.09 -20.86 -1.32
CA LEU A 184 -3.37 -21.19 0.07
C LEU A 184 -4.88 -21.11 0.33
N THR A 185 -5.44 -22.11 1.00
CA THR A 185 -6.83 -22.08 1.45
C THR A 185 -6.86 -22.40 2.93
N GLY A 186 -7.51 -21.54 3.71
CA GLY A 186 -7.71 -21.72 5.15
C GLY A 186 -9.19 -21.65 5.48
N THR A 187 -9.64 -22.53 6.35
CA THR A 187 -11.02 -22.52 6.84
C THR A 187 -11.14 -21.72 8.15
N ALA A 188 -12.34 -21.21 8.43
CA ALA A 188 -12.60 -20.48 9.68
C ALA A 188 -12.36 -21.33 10.92
N GLY A 189 -12.48 -22.66 10.82
CA GLY A 189 -12.12 -23.57 11.90
C GLY A 189 -10.61 -23.63 12.15
N GLU A 190 -9.81 -23.68 11.09
CA GLU A 190 -8.33 -23.70 11.19
C GLU A 190 -7.75 -22.35 11.62
N LEU A 191 -8.45 -21.26 11.31
CA LEU A 191 -8.06 -19.88 11.59
C LEU A 191 -8.89 -19.23 12.70
N SER A 192 -9.52 -20.02 13.57
CA SER A 192 -10.48 -19.52 14.57
C SER A 192 -9.86 -18.54 15.57
N TRP A 193 -8.66 -18.80 16.06
CA TRP A 193 -7.96 -17.89 16.99
C TRP A 193 -7.57 -16.61 16.26
N LEU A 194 -7.08 -16.72 15.03
CA LEU A 194 -6.71 -15.55 14.23
C LEU A 194 -7.92 -14.64 13.96
N LEU A 195 -9.06 -15.23 13.59
CA LEU A 195 -10.30 -14.49 13.31
C LEU A 195 -10.83 -13.76 14.55
N ASP A 196 -10.81 -14.42 15.72
CA ASP A 196 -11.20 -13.80 17.00
C ASP A 196 -10.28 -12.62 17.35
N ARG A 197 -8.97 -12.78 17.14
CA ARG A 197 -7.99 -11.70 17.36
C ARG A 197 -8.20 -10.54 16.39
N LEU A 198 -8.39 -10.78 15.10
CA LEU A 198 -8.68 -9.72 14.13
C LEU A 198 -9.97 -8.96 14.46
N GLY A 199 -10.98 -9.65 15.00
CA GLY A 199 -12.20 -9.03 15.49
C GLY A 199 -11.97 -8.06 16.66
N SER A 200 -11.12 -8.45 17.61
CA SER A 200 -10.90 -7.70 18.87
C SER A 200 -9.80 -6.64 18.79
N THR A 201 -8.65 -6.94 18.19
CA THR A 201 -7.46 -6.06 18.16
C THR A 201 -7.28 -5.33 16.85
N GLY A 202 -7.98 -5.73 15.79
CA GLY A 202 -7.82 -5.19 14.45
C GLY A 202 -6.58 -5.77 13.77
N ILE A 203 -5.37 -5.52 14.28
CA ILE A 203 -4.14 -6.14 13.77
C ILE A 203 -3.72 -7.32 14.63
N VAL A 204 -3.16 -8.35 13.99
CA VAL A 204 -2.49 -9.45 14.67
C VAL A 204 -1.04 -9.52 14.27
N GLN A 205 -0.15 -9.44 15.26
CA GLN A 205 1.28 -9.57 15.10
C GLN A 205 1.77 -10.84 15.80
N ILE A 206 2.46 -11.67 15.05
CA ILE A 206 3.12 -12.89 15.52
C ILE A 206 4.61 -12.69 15.32
N SER A 207 5.27 -12.15 16.35
CA SER A 207 6.71 -11.86 16.29
C SER A 207 7.57 -13.12 16.27
N ASP A 208 7.08 -14.20 16.87
CA ASP A 208 7.71 -15.52 16.81
C ASP A 208 6.61 -16.59 16.88
N LEU A 209 6.60 -17.50 15.91
CA LEU A 209 5.61 -18.57 15.83
C LEU A 209 5.67 -19.50 17.04
N GLU A 210 6.86 -19.72 17.62
CA GLU A 210 7.03 -20.60 18.79
C GLU A 210 6.44 -20.01 20.08
N GLN A 211 6.05 -18.74 20.06
CA GLN A 211 5.42 -18.05 21.19
C GLN A 211 3.88 -18.02 21.09
N LEU A 212 3.30 -18.69 20.08
CA LEU A 212 1.85 -18.75 19.95
C LEU A 212 1.21 -19.50 21.13
N PRO A 213 0.06 -19.03 21.64
CA PRO A 213 -0.64 -19.70 22.72
C PRO A 213 -1.20 -21.05 22.25
N PRO A 214 -1.42 -22.02 23.15
CA PRO A 214 -2.00 -23.33 22.79
C PRO A 214 -3.36 -23.25 22.06
N ALA A 215 -4.12 -22.18 22.30
CA ALA A 215 -5.38 -21.90 21.62
C ALA A 215 -5.22 -21.67 20.11
N ALA A 216 -4.03 -21.28 19.64
CA ALA A 216 -3.70 -21.03 18.24
C ALA A 216 -3.05 -22.24 17.54
N SER A 217 -3.33 -23.47 18.02
CA SER A 217 -2.67 -24.69 17.53
C SER A 217 -3.05 -25.09 16.09
N GLY A 218 -4.22 -24.67 15.61
CA GLY A 218 -4.62 -24.82 14.20
C GLY A 218 -3.72 -23.97 13.31
N GLU A 219 -3.60 -22.70 13.67
CA GLU A 219 -2.81 -21.70 12.95
C GLU A 219 -1.31 -21.97 13.05
N TYR A 220 -0.82 -22.42 14.20
CA TYR A 220 0.57 -22.84 14.36
C TYR A 220 0.93 -23.91 13.33
N ARG A 221 0.11 -24.96 13.18
CA ARG A 221 0.33 -26.00 12.16
C ARG A 221 0.25 -25.45 10.74
N TRP A 222 -0.66 -24.50 10.51
CA TRP A 222 -0.84 -23.85 9.22
C TRP A 222 0.39 -23.03 8.79
N TRP A 223 1.03 -22.29 9.71
CA TRP A 223 2.28 -21.57 9.45
C TRP A 223 3.53 -22.46 9.48
N GLN A 224 3.58 -23.41 10.40
CA GLN A 224 4.73 -24.32 10.56
C GLN A 224 4.95 -25.19 9.32
N SER A 225 3.88 -25.71 8.70
CA SER A 225 3.98 -26.52 7.47
C SER A 225 4.63 -25.75 6.31
N ARG A 226 4.51 -24.42 6.32
CA ARG A 226 5.11 -23.50 5.35
C ARG A 226 6.43 -22.93 5.83
N GLY A 227 6.88 -23.30 7.03
CA GLY A 227 8.07 -22.83 7.71
C GLY A 227 8.15 -21.31 7.82
N VAL A 228 7.03 -20.70 8.20
CA VAL A 228 6.93 -19.30 8.60
C VAL A 228 7.44 -19.17 10.02
N ARG A 229 8.26 -18.16 10.30
CA ARG A 229 8.81 -17.86 11.63
C ARG A 229 8.08 -16.72 12.32
N SER A 230 7.67 -15.71 11.57
CA SER A 230 6.90 -14.57 12.06
C SER A 230 5.91 -14.10 11.01
N SER A 231 4.78 -13.56 11.43
CA SER A 231 3.74 -13.06 10.54
C SER A 231 3.06 -11.80 11.09
N LEU A 232 2.71 -10.87 10.21
CA LEU A 232 1.83 -9.75 10.48
C LEU A 232 0.58 -9.89 9.61
N ILE A 233 -0.57 -9.72 10.24
CA ILE A 233 -1.88 -9.91 9.62
C ILE A 233 -2.69 -8.64 9.79
N LEU A 234 -3.13 -8.09 8.67
CA LEU A 234 -4.02 -6.93 8.61
C LEU A 234 -5.38 -7.34 8.05
N PRO A 235 -6.48 -6.87 8.64
CA PRO A 235 -7.81 -7.19 8.16
C PRO A 235 -8.12 -6.35 6.92
N LEU A 236 -8.66 -7.00 5.90
CA LEU A 236 -9.36 -6.32 4.82
C LEU A 236 -10.84 -6.28 5.17
N ARG A 237 -11.28 -5.11 5.64
CA ARG A 237 -12.64 -4.90 6.15
C ARG A 237 -13.11 -3.47 5.97
N THR A 238 -14.42 -3.32 5.89
CA THR A 238 -15.12 -2.04 5.89
C THR A 238 -16.32 -2.11 6.84
N PRO A 239 -16.91 -0.97 7.23
CA PRO A 239 -18.17 -0.95 7.98
C PRO A 239 -19.30 -1.71 7.25
N GLU A 240 -19.35 -1.64 5.92
CA GLU A 240 -20.39 -2.23 5.09
C GLU A 240 -20.22 -3.73 4.86
N SER A 241 -19.02 -4.18 4.51
CA SER A 241 -18.73 -5.57 4.13
C SER A 241 -18.23 -6.43 5.29
N GLY A 242 -17.91 -5.84 6.44
CA GLY A 242 -17.24 -6.55 7.53
C GLY A 242 -15.88 -7.11 7.10
N LEU A 243 -15.38 -8.13 7.80
CA LEU A 243 -14.12 -8.81 7.43
C LEU A 243 -14.34 -9.71 6.22
N PHE A 244 -13.78 -9.34 5.07
CA PHE A 244 -13.88 -10.12 3.84
C PHE A 244 -12.52 -10.66 3.37
N GLY A 245 -11.42 -10.25 4.01
CA GLY A 245 -10.11 -10.78 3.67
C GLY A 245 -9.02 -10.39 4.67
N MET A 246 -7.80 -10.81 4.38
CA MET A 246 -6.61 -10.57 5.18
C MET A 246 -5.43 -10.28 4.27
N LEU A 247 -4.61 -9.31 4.67
CA LEU A 247 -3.32 -9.03 4.07
C LEU A 247 -2.23 -9.57 5.00
N MET A 248 -1.39 -10.44 4.46
CA MET A 248 -0.42 -11.23 5.20
C MET A 248 1.00 -10.81 4.83
N PHE A 249 1.86 -10.65 5.83
CA PHE A 249 3.29 -10.38 5.68
C PHE A 249 4.07 -11.42 6.48
N GLU A 250 5.04 -12.09 5.88
CA GLU A 250 5.71 -13.24 6.48
C GLU A 250 7.22 -13.21 6.33
N HIS A 251 7.90 -13.67 7.37
CA HIS A 251 9.31 -14.06 7.33
C HIS A 251 9.43 -15.55 7.65
N SER A 252 10.33 -16.24 6.96
CA SER A 252 10.60 -17.66 7.10
C SER A 252 11.76 -17.98 8.05
N ARG A 253 12.64 -17.01 8.32
CA ARG A 253 13.91 -17.25 9.03
C ARG A 253 14.12 -16.40 10.28
N VAL A 254 13.45 -15.26 10.38
CA VAL A 254 13.66 -14.29 11.45
C VAL A 254 12.40 -14.13 12.28
N SER A 255 12.59 -13.98 13.59
CA SER A 255 11.58 -13.42 14.47
C SER A 255 11.63 -11.90 14.31
N GLN A 256 10.48 -11.26 14.10
CA GLN A 256 10.41 -9.85 13.72
C GLN A 256 9.44 -9.08 14.59
N THR A 257 9.84 -7.88 15.03
CA THR A 257 8.96 -6.88 15.63
C THR A 257 8.75 -5.73 14.66
N TRP A 258 7.53 -5.20 14.60
CA TRP A 258 7.15 -4.11 13.71
C TRP A 258 7.13 -2.78 14.46
N SER A 259 7.62 -1.70 13.83
CA SER A 259 7.52 -0.36 14.41
C SER A 259 6.10 0.20 14.30
N GLU A 260 5.75 1.17 15.16
CA GLU A 260 4.43 1.82 15.09
C GLU A 260 4.19 2.54 13.75
N GLU A 261 5.24 3.12 13.17
CA GLU A 261 5.19 3.74 11.84
C GLU A 261 4.91 2.71 10.75
N GLN A 262 5.55 1.53 10.84
CA GLN A 262 5.31 0.44 9.91
C GLN A 262 3.87 -0.07 9.98
N LEU A 263 3.37 -0.30 11.19
CA LEU A 263 2.00 -0.74 11.42
C LEU A 263 0.99 0.28 10.89
N SER A 264 1.20 1.57 11.18
CA SER A 264 0.28 2.63 10.77
C SER A 264 0.14 2.76 9.25
N MET A 265 1.25 2.67 8.52
CA MET A 265 1.19 2.71 7.05
C MET A 265 0.54 1.44 6.49
N LEU A 266 0.92 0.26 6.97
CA LEU A 266 0.33 -0.99 6.47
C LEU A 266 -1.19 -1.01 6.74
N GLN A 267 -1.63 -0.50 7.89
CA GLN A 267 -3.06 -0.30 8.18
C GLN A 267 -3.73 0.64 7.19
N MET A 268 -3.09 1.78 6.88
CA MET A 268 -3.60 2.72 5.90
C MET A 268 -3.76 2.03 4.53
N LEU A 269 -2.75 1.30 4.07
CA LEU A 269 -2.80 0.58 2.80
C LEU A 269 -3.89 -0.49 2.79
N ALA A 270 -4.03 -1.28 3.86
CA ALA A 270 -5.10 -2.25 4.00
C ALA A 270 -6.49 -1.57 3.96
N GLY A 271 -6.63 -0.39 4.57
CA GLY A 271 -7.85 0.42 4.51
C GLY A 271 -8.17 0.91 3.10
N ILE A 272 -7.17 1.41 2.36
CA ILE A 272 -7.33 1.84 0.96
C ILE A 272 -7.73 0.65 0.07
N MET A 273 -7.02 -0.48 0.21
CA MET A 273 -7.35 -1.72 -0.50
C MET A 273 -8.78 -2.17 -0.21
N SER A 274 -9.21 -2.04 1.05
CA SER A 274 -10.55 -2.42 1.48
C SER A 274 -11.62 -1.54 0.87
N ALA A 275 -11.46 -0.22 0.98
CA ALA A 275 -12.39 0.76 0.43
C ALA A 275 -12.52 0.64 -1.10
N THR A 276 -11.43 0.35 -1.81
CA THR A 276 -11.47 0.15 -3.26
C THR A 276 -12.22 -1.14 -3.64
N CYS A 277 -12.03 -2.23 -2.89
CA CYS A 277 -12.79 -3.47 -3.12
C CYS A 277 -14.30 -3.22 -2.99
N ASP A 278 -14.72 -2.55 -1.91
CA ASP A 278 -16.12 -2.22 -1.67
C ASP A 278 -16.70 -1.30 -2.73
N ARG A 279 -15.97 -0.23 -3.09
CA ARG A 279 -16.38 0.70 -4.15
C ARG A 279 -16.67 -0.05 -5.46
N LEU A 280 -15.82 -1.01 -5.83
CA LEU A 280 -15.99 -1.80 -7.04
C LEU A 280 -17.13 -2.81 -6.91
N ALA A 281 -17.25 -3.50 -5.78
CA ALA A 281 -18.35 -4.43 -5.53
C ALA A 281 -19.72 -3.73 -5.62
N ALA A 282 -19.86 -2.55 -4.99
CA ALA A 282 -21.06 -1.73 -5.05
C ALA A 282 -21.40 -1.31 -6.49
N ARG A 283 -20.38 -0.94 -7.30
CA ARG A 283 -20.57 -0.57 -8.70
C ARG A 283 -21.01 -1.75 -9.56
N THR A 284 -20.40 -2.92 -9.37
CA THR A 284 -20.80 -4.15 -10.07
C THR A 284 -22.23 -4.54 -9.71
N GLN A 285 -22.61 -4.45 -8.44
CA GLN A 285 -23.97 -4.74 -8.00
C GLN A 285 -24.99 -3.76 -8.60
N LEU A 286 -24.67 -2.46 -8.67
CA LEU A 286 -25.51 -1.46 -9.33
C LEU A 286 -25.72 -1.80 -10.81
N GLN A 287 -24.65 -2.07 -11.54
CA GLN A 287 -24.72 -2.44 -12.95
C GLN A 287 -25.55 -3.71 -13.19
N GLN A 288 -25.38 -4.73 -12.35
CA GLN A 288 -26.18 -5.96 -12.42
C GLN A 288 -27.67 -5.70 -12.14
N SER A 289 -27.97 -4.84 -11.17
CA SER A 289 -29.36 -4.44 -10.87
C SER A 289 -29.99 -3.68 -12.03
N GLU A 290 -29.26 -2.73 -12.64
CA GLU A 290 -29.72 -1.98 -13.81
C GLU A 290 -29.98 -2.90 -15.01
N GLN A 291 -29.05 -3.81 -15.31
CA GLN A 291 -29.22 -4.81 -16.36
C GLN A 291 -30.44 -5.71 -16.10
N ARG A 292 -30.62 -6.17 -14.86
CA ARG A 292 -31.77 -7.00 -14.48
C ARG A 292 -33.09 -6.26 -14.70
N ILE A 293 -33.18 -4.99 -14.29
CA ILE A 293 -34.37 -4.15 -14.53
C ILE A 293 -34.60 -4.00 -16.03
N GLN A 294 -33.56 -3.70 -16.82
CA GLN A 294 -33.68 -3.55 -18.26
C GLN A 294 -34.12 -4.84 -18.96
N THR A 295 -33.63 -6.01 -18.53
CA THR A 295 -34.06 -7.31 -19.04
C THR A 295 -35.53 -7.60 -18.72
N ILE A 296 -35.97 -7.31 -17.49
CA ILE A 296 -37.38 -7.48 -17.09
C ILE A 296 -38.28 -6.58 -17.96
N LEU A 297 -37.92 -5.29 -18.07
CA LEU A 297 -38.65 -4.33 -18.88
C LEU A 297 -38.70 -4.75 -20.36
N ASN A 298 -37.59 -5.24 -20.93
CA ASN A 298 -37.53 -5.73 -22.32
C ASN A 298 -38.37 -6.99 -22.57
N SER A 299 -38.60 -7.81 -21.54
CA SER A 299 -39.35 -9.06 -21.67
C SER A 299 -40.86 -8.89 -21.55
N MET A 300 -41.33 -7.74 -21.07
CA MET A 300 -42.74 -7.39 -20.98
C MET A 300 -43.17 -6.71 -22.29
N ASP A 301 -44.30 -7.13 -22.86
CA ASP A 301 -44.97 -6.41 -23.95
C ASP A 301 -45.79 -5.21 -23.44
N ASP A 302 -45.26 -4.53 -22.42
CA ASP A 302 -45.93 -3.43 -21.72
C ASP A 302 -45.24 -2.10 -22.02
N LEU A 303 -46.05 -1.05 -22.15
CA LEU A 303 -45.61 0.34 -22.21
C LEU A 303 -45.35 0.86 -20.80
N VAL A 304 -44.10 1.19 -20.47
CA VAL A 304 -43.73 1.80 -19.18
C VAL A 304 -43.21 3.21 -19.41
N PHE A 305 -43.73 4.18 -18.66
CA PHE A 305 -43.23 5.56 -18.68
C PHE A 305 -42.98 6.08 -17.27
N VAL A 306 -41.96 6.93 -17.14
CA VAL A 306 -41.59 7.59 -15.89
C VAL A 306 -41.97 9.07 -15.97
N LEU A 307 -42.79 9.52 -15.01
CA LEU A 307 -43.17 10.91 -14.82
C LEU A 307 -42.41 11.51 -13.64
N ASP A 308 -42.01 12.78 -13.73
CA ASP A 308 -41.51 13.53 -12.56
C ASP A 308 -42.64 14.09 -11.68
N ASP A 309 -42.30 14.79 -10.59
CA ASP A 309 -43.26 15.36 -9.65
C ASP A 309 -44.21 16.40 -10.29
N ASN A 310 -43.83 16.97 -11.45
CA ASN A 310 -44.64 17.90 -12.23
C ASN A 310 -45.42 17.19 -13.34
N LEU A 311 -45.46 15.86 -13.34
CA LEU A 311 -46.11 15.03 -14.36
C LEU A 311 -45.51 15.22 -15.75
N VAL A 312 -44.20 15.51 -15.85
CA VAL A 312 -43.47 15.56 -17.14
C VAL A 312 -42.93 14.17 -17.48
N PHE A 313 -43.10 13.73 -18.73
CA PHE A 313 -42.53 12.48 -19.22
C PHE A 313 -41.01 12.55 -19.30
N ARG A 314 -40.29 11.74 -18.51
CA ARG A 314 -38.82 11.73 -18.49
C ARG A 314 -38.20 10.53 -19.17
N LYS A 315 -38.86 9.38 -19.08
CA LYS A 315 -38.41 8.15 -19.73
C LYS A 315 -39.59 7.36 -20.23
N ILE A 316 -39.37 6.68 -21.34
CA ILE A 316 -40.27 5.65 -21.86
C ILE A 316 -39.45 4.39 -22.10
N HIS A 317 -40.07 3.26 -21.80
CA HIS A 317 -39.64 1.94 -22.17
C HIS A 317 -40.75 1.27 -22.97
N ILE A 318 -40.39 0.71 -24.13
CA ILE A 318 -41.33 0.01 -25.00
C ILE A 318 -40.64 -1.13 -25.74
N SER A 319 -41.31 -2.28 -25.86
CA SER A 319 -40.78 -3.45 -26.59
C SER A 319 -40.87 -3.27 -28.11
N SER A 320 -41.85 -2.50 -28.62
CA SER A 320 -42.01 -2.20 -30.04
C SER A 320 -42.62 -0.82 -30.28
N ALA A 321 -41.94 0.02 -31.08
CA ALA A 321 -42.43 1.35 -31.46
C ALA A 321 -43.76 1.33 -32.25
N ALA A 322 -44.13 0.18 -32.84
CA ALA A 322 -45.39 0.02 -33.56
C ALA A 322 -46.63 0.05 -32.65
N GLN A 323 -46.44 -0.01 -31.32
CA GLN A 323 -47.53 0.05 -30.34
C GLN A 323 -47.89 1.48 -29.91
N LEU A 324 -47.13 2.51 -30.32
CA LEU A 324 -47.40 3.90 -29.96
C LEU A 324 -48.29 4.60 -30.97
N VAL A 325 -49.22 5.39 -30.45
CA VAL A 325 -50.11 6.25 -31.25
C VAL A 325 -49.42 7.57 -31.65
N MET A 326 -48.32 7.92 -30.99
CA MET A 326 -47.49 9.10 -31.27
C MET A 326 -46.01 8.79 -31.01
N ALA A 327 -45.09 9.49 -31.69
CA ALA A 327 -43.67 9.22 -31.53
C ALA A 327 -43.16 9.66 -30.15
N PRO A 328 -42.19 8.94 -29.53
CA PRO A 328 -41.60 9.33 -28.24
C PRO A 328 -41.11 10.79 -28.18
N GLU A 329 -40.52 11.29 -29.27
CA GLU A 329 -40.08 12.69 -29.37
C GLU A 329 -41.19 13.73 -29.19
N ASP A 330 -42.45 13.37 -29.45
CA ASP A 330 -43.58 14.31 -29.39
C ASP A 330 -44.10 14.53 -27.95
N PHE A 331 -43.73 13.65 -27.00
CA PHE A 331 -44.18 13.75 -25.61
C PHE A 331 -43.07 13.69 -24.55
N LEU A 332 -41.87 13.22 -24.89
CA LEU A 332 -40.74 13.25 -23.96
C LEU A 332 -40.36 14.70 -23.61
N ASP A 333 -40.02 14.91 -22.34
CA ASP A 333 -39.80 16.21 -21.69
C ASP A 333 -40.97 17.20 -21.77
N GLN A 334 -42.16 16.74 -22.18
CA GLN A 334 -43.40 17.52 -22.15
C GLN A 334 -44.26 17.17 -20.93
N PRO A 335 -45.01 18.13 -20.37
CA PRO A 335 -45.99 17.86 -19.32
C PRO A 335 -47.11 16.98 -19.88
N PHE A 336 -47.56 15.99 -19.09
CA PHE A 336 -48.72 15.14 -19.42
C PHE A 336 -49.96 15.95 -19.85
N ALA A 337 -50.10 17.14 -19.27
CA ALA A 337 -51.18 18.08 -19.52
C ALA A 337 -51.23 18.68 -20.94
N GLY A 338 -50.07 18.77 -21.60
CA GLY A 338 -49.91 19.50 -22.86
C GLY A 338 -49.90 18.63 -24.11
N ILE A 339 -50.04 17.31 -23.92
CA ILE A 339 -49.94 16.33 -25.01
C ILE A 339 -51.34 16.01 -25.52
N ASP A 340 -51.56 16.21 -26.82
CA ASP A 340 -52.77 15.80 -27.51
C ASP A 340 -52.60 14.37 -28.02
N PHE A 341 -53.27 13.41 -27.36
CA PHE A 341 -53.17 12.01 -27.72
C PHE A 341 -54.21 11.67 -28.82
N PRO A 342 -53.79 11.28 -30.03
CA PRO A 342 -54.72 11.01 -31.12
C PRO A 342 -55.65 9.83 -30.79
N GLY A 343 -56.96 10.00 -30.97
CA GLY A 343 -57.93 8.88 -30.92
C GLY A 343 -58.38 8.40 -29.53
N LEU A 344 -57.97 9.06 -28.43
CA LEU A 344 -58.56 8.81 -27.11
C LEU A 344 -59.94 9.49 -27.00
N PRO A 345 -61.00 8.81 -26.49
CA PRO A 345 -62.27 9.47 -26.23
C PRO A 345 -62.07 10.54 -25.16
N ALA A 346 -62.85 11.63 -25.22
CA ALA A 346 -62.75 12.81 -24.34
C ALA A 346 -63.07 12.57 -22.84
N GLN A 347 -62.96 11.33 -22.35
CA GLN A 347 -63.23 10.95 -20.95
C GLN A 347 -61.94 10.62 -20.19
N PRO A 348 -61.88 10.91 -18.88
CA PRO A 348 -60.64 10.76 -18.11
C PRO A 348 -60.35 9.28 -17.87
N CYS A 349 -59.11 8.85 -18.13
CA CYS A 349 -58.67 7.47 -17.90
C CYS A 349 -58.67 7.06 -16.42
N CYS A 350 -58.66 8.01 -15.48
CA CYS A 350 -58.80 7.76 -14.04
C CYS A 350 -59.25 9.01 -13.24
N ARG A 351 -59.67 8.82 -11.98
CA ARG A 351 -60.07 9.91 -11.06
C ARG A 351 -58.98 10.95 -10.79
N ARG A 352 -57.69 10.58 -10.89
CA ARG A 352 -56.57 11.50 -10.66
C ARG A 352 -56.42 12.48 -11.84
N CYS A 353 -56.57 11.98 -13.06
CA CYS A 353 -56.62 12.79 -14.28
C CYS A 353 -57.89 13.66 -14.33
N ASP A 354 -59.04 13.12 -13.90
CA ASP A 354 -60.29 13.88 -13.78
C ASP A 354 -60.17 15.07 -12.80
N ASN A 355 -59.50 14.86 -11.65
CA ASN A 355 -59.19 15.93 -10.71
C ASN A 355 -58.21 16.97 -11.27
N ALA A 356 -57.26 16.57 -12.11
CA ALA A 356 -56.34 17.48 -12.79
C ALA A 356 -57.06 18.29 -13.90
N TRP A 357 -57.99 17.66 -14.62
CA TRP A 357 -58.88 18.28 -15.61
C TRP A 357 -59.79 19.33 -14.96
N ASN A 358 -60.48 18.97 -13.87
CA ASN A 358 -61.39 19.87 -13.17
C ASN A 358 -60.70 21.04 -12.45
N ARG A 359 -59.38 20.94 -12.21
CA ARG A 359 -58.57 22.02 -11.62
C ARG A 359 -57.91 22.91 -12.67
N GLY A 360 -58.22 22.75 -13.96
CA GLY A 360 -57.67 23.56 -15.05
C GLY A 360 -56.16 23.38 -15.24
N ARG A 361 -55.59 22.27 -14.76
CA ARG A 361 -54.15 21.97 -14.89
C ARG A 361 -53.80 21.25 -16.20
N VAL A 362 -54.82 20.88 -16.99
CA VAL A 362 -54.72 20.11 -18.24
C VAL A 362 -55.81 20.58 -19.20
N SER A 363 -55.49 20.71 -20.49
CA SER A 363 -56.41 21.14 -21.55
C SER A 363 -57.19 19.95 -22.12
N ARG A 364 -58.48 20.13 -22.46
CA ARG A 364 -59.26 19.10 -23.17
C ARG A 364 -58.91 19.08 -24.66
N PRO A 365 -58.61 17.92 -25.26
CA PRO A 365 -58.44 17.83 -26.70
C PRO A 365 -59.81 18.02 -27.38
N GLY A 366 -59.87 18.92 -28.36
CA GLY A 366 -61.06 19.13 -29.22
C GLY A 366 -62.02 20.27 -28.85
N MET A 367 -61.74 21.11 -27.86
CA MET A 367 -62.48 22.38 -27.69
C MET A 367 -61.70 23.54 -28.33
N ASN A 368 -61.82 23.66 -29.66
CA ASN A 368 -61.66 24.98 -30.27
C ASN A 368 -62.80 25.85 -29.72
N SER A 369 -62.44 26.84 -28.91
CA SER A 369 -63.30 27.94 -28.52
C SER A 369 -63.81 28.64 -29.78
N PHE A 370 -65.13 28.62 -29.98
CA PHE A 370 -65.81 29.59 -30.85
C PHE A 370 -65.78 30.98 -30.22
#